data_AF-A0A7V9KYN3-F1
#
_entry.id   AF-A0A7V9KYN3-F1
#
_cell.length_a   1.000
_cell.length_b   1.000
_cell.length_c   1.000
_cell.angle_alpha   90.00
_cell.angle_beta   90.00
_cell.angle_gamma   90.00
#
_symmetry.space_group_name_H-M   'P 1'
#
loop_
_entity.id
_entity.type
_entity.pdbx_description
1 polymer ?
#
loop_
_entity_poly.entity_id
_entity_poly.type
_entity_poly.pdbx_seq_one_letter_code
_entity_poly.pdbx_strand_id
1 'polypeptide(L)' 'MDLYEYQGKELFKRFGIPVSEGRLATSPDEARAAVQELGGQVVVKAQVLTGGRGKAGGIK' A
#
# COMPACT_ATOMS: atom_id res chain seq x y z
N MET A 1 12.30 1.18 -15.68
CA MET A 1 11.52 0.13 -15.00
C MET A 1 10.80 0.80 -13.87
N ASP A 2 9.48 0.69 -13.84
CA ASP A 2 8.66 1.33 -12.81
C ASP A 2 8.35 0.32 -11.70
N LEU A 3 8.20 0.82 -10.47
CA LEU A 3 7.86 0.02 -9.29
C LEU A 3 6.46 0.39 -8.81
N TYR A 4 5.73 -0.59 -8.29
CA TYR A 4 4.52 -0.32 -7.52
C TYR A 4 4.87 0.37 -6.19
N GLU A 5 3.91 1.08 -5.59
CA GLU A 5 4.13 1.79 -4.32
C GLU A 5 4.66 0.85 -3.23
N TYR A 6 4.09 -0.36 -3.09
CA TYR A 6 4.56 -1.32 -2.07
C TYR A 6 6.02 -1.76 -2.31
N GLN A 7 6.43 -1.95 -3.57
CA GLN A 7 7.80 -2.36 -3.91
C GLN A 7 8.80 -1.24 -3.61
N GLY A 8 8.44 0.00 -3.93
CA GLY A 8 9.24 1.17 -3.58
C GLY A 8 9.39 1.32 -2.06
N LYS A 9 8.33 1.09 -1.30
CA LYS A 9 8.37 1.07 0.18
C LYS A 9 9.28 -0.03 0.71
N GLU A 10 9.19 -1.24 0.19
CA GLU A 10 10.08 -2.34 0.59
C GLU A 10 11.55 -2.02 0.30
N LEU A 11 11.83 -1.39 -0.84
CA LEU A 11 13.18 -0.92 -1.16
C LEU A 11 13.66 0.12 -0.15
N PHE A 12 12.84 1.12 0.19
CA PHE A 12 13.16 2.14 1.18
C PHE A 12 13.42 1.54 2.57
N LYS A 13 12.60 0.58 3.02
CA LYS A 13 12.82 -0.14 4.28
C LYS A 13 14.19 -0.81 4.34
N ARG A 14 14.65 -1.44 3.25
CA ARG A 14 15.98 -2.09 3.18
C ARG A 14 17.14 -1.12 3.40
N PHE A 15 16.94 0.16 3.11
CA PHE A 15 17.95 1.22 3.32
C PHE A 15 17.69 2.04 4.59
N GLY A 16 16.78 1.61 5.47
CA GLY A 16 16.46 2.31 6.71
C GLY A 16 15.70 3.62 6.51
N ILE A 17 15.15 3.87 5.32
CA ILE A 17 14.31 5.05 5.05
C ILE A 17 12.92 4.77 5.62
N PRO A 18 12.40 5.62 6.52
CA PRO A 18 11.10 5.39 7.14
C PRO A 18 9.97 5.48 6.11
N VAL A 19 9.04 4.54 6.18
CA VAL A 19 7.83 4.50 5.34
C VAL A 19 6.62 4.17 6.21
N SER A 20 5.42 4.50 5.75
CA SER A 20 4.20 4.04 6.42
C SER A 20 4.06 2.53 6.31
N GLU A 21 3.74 1.90 7.45
CA GLU A 21 3.40 0.49 7.51
C GLU A 21 2.20 0.17 6.61
N GLY A 22 2.21 -1.03 6.07
CA GLY A 22 1.20 -1.49 5.12
C GLY A 22 1.48 -2.89 4.64
N ARG A 23 0.44 -3.53 4.09
CA ARG A 23 0.53 -4.88 3.53
C ARG A 23 -0.08 -4.91 2.14
N LEU A 24 0.55 -5.66 1.24
CA LEU A 24 -0.06 -5.97 -0.05
C LEU A 24 -1.22 -6.94 0.19
N ALA A 25 -2.38 -6.62 -0.36
CA ALA A 25 -3.54 -7.49 -0.39
C ALA A 25 -3.97 -7.70 -1.84
N THR A 26 -4.19 -8.96 -2.21
CA THR A 26 -4.63 -9.39 -3.54
C THR A 26 -6.08 -9.84 -3.55
N SER A 27 -6.71 -9.94 -2.38
CA SER A 27 -8.12 -10.23 -2.19
C SER A 27 -8.76 -9.32 -1.12
N PRO A 28 -10.10 -9.18 -1.11
CA PRO A 28 -10.80 -8.45 -0.04
C PRO A 28 -10.56 -9.02 1.36
N ASP A 29 -10.42 -10.35 1.48
CA ASP A 29 -10.19 -11.00 2.77
C ASP A 29 -8.78 -10.72 3.29
N GLU A 30 -7.76 -10.72 2.43
CA GLU A 30 -6.40 -10.29 2.79
C GLU A 30 -6.38 -8.82 3.23
N ALA A 31 -7.14 -7.95 2.55
CA ALA A 31 -7.23 -6.55 2.94
C ALA A 31 -7.84 -6.40 4.33
N ARG A 32 -8.88 -7.18 4.65
CA ARG A 32 -9.51 -7.20 5.98
C ARG A 32 -8.56 -7.72 7.06
N ALA A 33 -7.82 -8.80 6.78
CA ALA A 33 -6.81 -9.33 7.70
C ALA A 33 -5.70 -8.31 7.97
N ALA A 34 -5.22 -7.61 6.94
CA ALA A 34 -4.21 -6.57 7.08
C ALA A 34 -4.67 -5.42 7.99
N VAL A 35 -5.96 -5.05 7.99
CA VAL A 35 -6.49 -4.02 8.91
C VAL A 35 -6.36 -4.46 10.36
N GLN A 36 -6.63 -5.73 10.65
CA GLN A 36 -6.55 -6.27 12.01
C GLN A 36 -5.10 -6.28 12.52
N GLU A 37 -4.14 -6.58 11.65
CA GLU A 37 -2.71 -6.59 11.99
C GLU A 37 -2.14 -5.18 12.16
N LEU A 38 -2.52 -4.25 11.28
CA LEU A 38 -1.99 -2.89 11.29
C LEU A 38 -2.54 -2.06 12.45
N GLY A 39 -3.75 -2.38 12.91
CA GLY A 39 -4.40 -1.74 14.06
C GLY A 39 -4.86 -0.31 13.77
N GLY A 40 -6.17 -0.09 13.78
CA GLY A 40 -6.77 1.23 13.63
C GLY A 40 -7.19 1.57 12.20
N GLN A 41 -7.21 2.87 11.89
CA GLN A 41 -7.68 3.36 10.59
C GLN A 41 -6.60 3.17 9.53
N VAL A 42 -6.97 2.52 8.43
CA VAL A 42 -6.07 2.27 7.29
C VAL A 42 -6.51 3.04 6.05
N VAL A 43 -5.62 3.10 5.06
CA VAL A 43 -5.92 3.60 3.72
C VAL A 43 -5.73 2.48 2.72
N VAL A 44 -6.76 2.15 1.96
CA VAL A 44 -6.72 1.19 0.87
C VAL A 44 -6.29 1.91 -0.41
N LYS A 45 -5.18 1.46 -1.01
CA LYS A 45 -4.60 2.09 -2.21
C LYS A 45 -4.44 1.09 -3.34
N ALA A 46 -5.06 1.38 -4.48
CA ALA A 46 -4.84 0.63 -5.71
C ALA A 46 -3.35 0.64 -6.08
N GLN A 47 -2.80 -0.55 -6.37
CA GLN A 47 -1.44 -0.71 -6.84
C GLN A 47 -1.44 -0.69 -8.37
N VAL A 48 -1.10 0.47 -8.94
CA VAL A 48 -0.91 0.70 -10.38
C VAL A 48 0.33 1.56 -10.60
N LEU A 49 0.95 1.49 -11.76
CA LEU A 49 2.17 2.25 -12.09
C LEU A 49 1.88 3.74 -12.36
N THR A 50 0.62 4.09 -12.59
CA THR A 50 0.20 5.47 -12.90
C THR A 50 -0.19 6.26 -11.65
N GLY A 51 0.10 7.56 -11.66
CA GLY A 51 -0.40 8.52 -10.67
C GLY A 51 -1.92 8.77 -10.76
N GLY A 52 -2.42 9.75 -10.01
CA GLY A 52 -3.83 10.20 -10.09
C GLY A 52 -4.86 9.30 -9.40
N ARG A 53 -4.43 8.25 -8.70
CA ARG A 53 -5.29 7.25 -8.03
C ARG A 53 -6.35 7.85 -7.10
N GLY A 54 -6.01 8.91 -6.34
CA GLY A 54 -6.97 9.56 -5.46
C GLY A 54 -8.14 10.21 -6.21
N LYS A 55 -7.85 10.90 -7.33
CA LYS A 55 -8.88 11.51 -8.19
C LYS A 55 -9.74 10.45 -8.88
N ALA A 56 -9.16 9.30 -9.22
CA ALA A 56 -9.86 8.17 -9.82
C ALA A 56 -10.63 7.29 -8.82
N GLY A 57 -10.61 7.62 -7.51
CA GLY A 57 -11.28 6.84 -6.48
C GLY A 57 -10.55 5.57 -6.03
N GLY A 58 -9.32 5.34 -6.50
CA GLY A 58 -8.47 4.21 -6.12
C GLY A 58 -7.70 4.41 -4.80
N ILE A 59 -8.07 5.41 -3.99
CA ILE A 59 -7.58 5.63 -2.62
C ILE A 59 -8.80 5.89 -1.73
N LYS A 60 -8.95 5.10 -0.67
CA LYS A 60 -10.03 5.20 0.32
C LYS A 60 -9.50 5.03 1.74
#